data_AF-A0A0G0A604-F1
#
_entry.id   AF-A0A0G0A604-F1
#
_cell.length_a   1.000
_cell.length_b   1.000
_cell.length_c   1.000
_cell.angle_alpha   90.00
_cell.angle_beta   90.00
_cell.angle_gamma   90.00
#
_symmetry.space_group_name_H-M   'P 1'
#
loop_
_entity.id
_entity.type
_entity.pdbx_description
1 polymer ?
#
loop_
_entity_poly.entity_id
_entity_poly.type
_entity_poly.pdbx_seq_one_letter_code
_entity_poly.pdbx_strand_id
1 'polypeptide(L)'
;MAAALEHFSDRLMAGARTDLLELAKIPFIKSRTARVFWENGYRTVGAIANADPKELVLILMQSQPNKLRLKGKVDEKYEEKLLAKANVISASANRLWQVQLQAEMAEE
;
A
#
# COMPACT_ATOMS: atom_id res chain seq x y z
N MET A 1 24.20 -17.54 10.68
CA MET A 1 23.72 -16.73 9.53
C MET A 1 22.30 -16.18 9.74
N ALA A 2 21.79 -16.12 10.98
CA ALA A 2 20.46 -15.57 11.31
C ALA A 2 20.53 -14.17 11.94
N ALA A 3 21.53 -13.92 12.78
CA ALA A 3 21.69 -12.66 13.52
C ALA A 3 21.85 -11.40 12.63
N ALA A 4 22.51 -11.52 11.47
CA ALA A 4 22.64 -10.38 10.55
C ALA A 4 21.30 -9.99 9.88
N LEU A 5 20.40 -10.96 9.67
CA LEU A 5 19.05 -10.75 9.16
C LEU A 5 18.15 -10.13 10.23
N GLU A 6 18.27 -10.59 11.48
CA GLU A 6 17.64 -9.97 12.66
C GLU A 6 18.02 -8.49 12.80
N HIS A 7 19.30 -8.13 12.62
CA HIS A 7 19.72 -6.73 12.71
C HIS A 7 19.23 -5.83 11.57
N PHE A 8 18.95 -6.38 10.38
CA PHE A 8 18.21 -5.66 9.34
C PHE A 8 16.74 -5.47 9.73
N SER A 9 16.13 -6.47 10.39
CA SER A 9 14.78 -6.40 10.94
C SER A 9 14.68 -5.36 12.07
N ASP A 10 15.63 -5.30 12.99
CA ASP A 10 15.67 -4.33 14.09
C ASP A 10 15.88 -2.89 13.61
N ARG A 11 16.73 -2.68 12.61
CA ARG A 11 16.96 -1.35 12.02
C ARG A 11 15.80 -0.88 11.15
N LEU A 12 15.04 -1.81 10.57
CA LEU A 12 13.72 -1.52 10.02
C LEU A 12 12.74 -1.21 11.17
N MET A 13 12.67 -2.01 12.23
CA MET A 13 11.76 -1.81 13.37
C MET A 13 12.01 -0.50 14.15
N ALA A 14 13.24 0.03 14.17
CA ALA A 14 13.56 1.29 14.83
C ALA A 14 12.95 2.54 14.15
N GLY A 15 12.31 2.42 12.98
CA GLY A 15 11.63 3.55 12.32
C GLY A 15 10.59 3.21 11.24
N ALA A 16 10.56 1.99 10.72
CA ALA A 16 9.58 1.46 9.79
C ALA A 16 8.78 0.31 10.45
N ARG A 17 7.49 0.57 10.71
CA ARG A 17 6.56 -0.46 11.21
C ARG A 17 6.51 -1.63 10.22
N THR A 18 6.54 -2.87 10.71
CA THR A 18 6.42 -4.12 9.92
C THR A 18 5.27 -4.07 8.92
N ASP A 19 4.13 -3.53 9.36
CA ASP A 19 2.95 -3.22 8.55
C ASP A 19 3.30 -2.44 7.27
N LEU A 20 4.12 -1.38 7.37
CA LEU A 20 4.47 -0.52 6.23
C LEU A 20 5.29 -1.27 5.18
N LEU A 21 6.09 -2.24 5.61
CA LEU A 21 6.88 -3.08 4.71
C LEU A 21 6.00 -4.07 3.96
N GLU A 22 4.97 -4.60 4.63
CA GLU A 22 3.98 -5.45 3.97
C GLU A 22 3.18 -4.67 2.92
N LEU A 23 2.72 -3.47 3.27
CA LEU A 23 2.02 -2.59 2.33
C LEU A 23 2.91 -2.24 1.12
N ALA A 24 4.22 -2.08 1.31
CA ALA A 24 5.16 -1.78 0.23
C ALA A 24 5.37 -2.95 -0.76
N LYS A 25 4.91 -4.18 -0.44
CA LYS A 25 4.89 -5.30 -1.38
C LYS A 25 3.83 -5.11 -2.47
N ILE A 26 2.80 -4.31 -2.22
CA ILE A 26 1.72 -4.01 -3.18
C ILE A 26 2.25 -3.03 -4.24
N PRO A 27 2.01 -3.29 -5.55
CA PRO A 27 2.45 -2.39 -6.61
C PRO A 27 1.87 -0.98 -6.43
N PHE A 28 2.64 0.02 -6.85
CA PHE A 28 2.33 1.46 -6.69
C PHE A 28 2.28 1.99 -5.25
N ILE A 29 2.38 1.13 -4.23
CA ILE A 29 2.51 1.54 -2.84
C ILE A 29 4.01 1.56 -2.48
N LYS A 30 4.58 2.76 -2.39
CA LYS A 30 5.96 3.01 -1.94
C LYS A 30 5.95 3.68 -0.55
N SER A 31 7.10 3.84 0.10
CA SER A 31 7.19 4.25 1.52
C SER A 31 6.29 5.42 1.92
N ARG A 32 6.23 6.48 1.11
CA ARG A 32 5.35 7.63 1.36
C ARG A 32 3.86 7.25 1.26
N THR A 33 3.48 6.57 0.19
CA THR A 33 2.10 6.12 -0.04
C THR A 33 1.67 5.11 1.02
N ALA A 34 2.52 4.14 1.38
CA ALA A 34 2.29 3.19 2.45
C ALA A 34 1.97 3.89 3.77
N ARG A 35 2.73 4.95 4.09
CA ARG A 35 2.49 5.74 5.30
C ARG A 35 1.15 6.47 5.27
N VAL A 36 0.80 7.08 4.14
CA VAL A 36 -0.51 7.75 3.98
C VAL A 36 -1.66 6.75 4.08
N PHE A 37 -1.53 5.55 3.50
CA PHE A 37 -2.52 4.47 3.66
C PHE A 37 -2.65 4.02 5.12
N TRP A 38 -1.53 3.83 5.81
CA TRP A 38 -1.50 3.43 7.21
C TRP A 38 -2.14 4.49 8.13
N GLU A 39 -1.87 5.77 7.88
CA GLU A 39 -2.47 6.91 8.60
C GLU A 39 -3.98 7.03 8.35
N ASN A 40 -4.47 6.58 7.19
CA ASN A 40 -5.89 6.50 6.85
C ASN A 40 -6.56 5.18 7.31
N GLY A 41 -5.86 4.33 8.08
CA GLY A 41 -6.44 3.11 8.67
C GLY A 41 -6.20 1.82 7.90
N TYR A 42 -5.63 1.88 6.69
CA TYR A 42 -5.27 0.70 5.90
C TYR A 42 -3.92 0.15 6.32
N ARG A 43 -3.88 -0.50 7.49
CA ARG A 43 -2.64 -0.97 8.12
C ARG A 43 -2.17 -2.33 7.61
N THR A 44 -3.08 -3.14 7.06
CA THR A 44 -2.77 -4.50 6.60
C THR A 44 -3.10 -4.67 5.12
N VAL A 45 -2.49 -5.68 4.49
CA VAL A 45 -2.80 -6.05 3.10
C VAL A 45 -4.29 -6.40 2.94
N GLY A 46 -4.87 -7.11 3.92
CA GLY A 46 -6.30 -7.44 3.95
C GLY A 46 -7.21 -6.22 4.02
N ALA A 47 -6.82 -5.17 4.74
CA ALA A 47 -7.59 -3.93 4.77
C ALA A 47 -7.66 -3.27 3.39
N ILE A 48 -6.57 -3.30 2.62
CA ILE A 48 -6.53 -2.77 1.24
C ILE A 48 -7.27 -3.69 0.27
N ALA A 49 -7.18 -5.00 0.45
CA ALA A 49 -7.84 -6.00 -0.38
C ALA A 49 -9.37 -5.87 -0.35
N ASN A 50 -9.93 -5.58 0.83
CA ASN A 50 -11.37 -5.40 1.04
C ASN A 50 -11.88 -3.98 0.77
N ALA A 51 -11.00 -3.03 0.45
CA ALA A 51 -11.36 -1.65 0.19
C ALA A 51 -11.98 -1.45 -1.20
N ASP A 52 -12.93 -0.53 -1.34
CA ASP A 52 -13.39 -0.09 -2.66
C ASP A 52 -12.25 0.69 -3.35
N PRO A 53 -11.88 0.36 -4.60
CA PRO A 53 -10.92 1.13 -5.38
C PRO A 53 -11.16 2.64 -5.36
N LYS A 54 -12.41 3.12 -5.27
CA LYS A 54 -12.74 4.55 -5.17
C LYS A 54 -12.20 5.20 -3.90
N GLU A 55 -12.26 4.52 -2.76
CA GLU A 55 -11.68 5.01 -1.51
C GLU A 55 -10.16 5.10 -1.61
N LEU A 56 -9.55 4.10 -2.26
CA LEU A 56 -8.11 4.09 -2.49
C LEU A 56 -7.67 5.25 -3.37
N VAL A 57 -8.49 5.68 -4.35
CA VAL A 57 -8.19 6.86 -5.18
C VAL A 57 -8.02 8.13 -4.34
N LEU A 58 -8.87 8.37 -3.34
CA LEU A 58 -8.79 9.56 -2.49
C LEU A 58 -7.48 9.63 -1.71
N ILE A 59 -7.02 8.48 -1.22
CA ILE A 59 -5.77 8.33 -0.47
C ILE A 59 -4.58 8.43 -1.42
N LEU A 60 -4.67 7.79 -2.59
CA LEU A 60 -3.67 7.90 -3.64
C LEU A 60 -3.51 9.33 -4.10
N MET A 61 -4.60 10.09 -4.22
CA MET A 61 -4.56 11.53 -4.43
C MET A 61 -3.75 12.18 -3.31
N GLN A 62 -4.16 12.05 -2.04
CA GLN A 62 -3.46 12.66 -0.89
C GLN A 62 -1.94 12.39 -0.87
N SER A 63 -1.51 11.19 -1.27
CA SER A 63 -0.09 10.81 -1.26
C SER A 63 0.80 11.53 -2.29
N GLN A 64 0.21 12.20 -3.29
CA GLN A 64 0.94 12.76 -4.43
C GLN A 64 1.76 14.00 -4.03
N PRO A 65 3.08 14.01 -4.27
CA PRO A 65 3.93 15.16 -3.94
C PRO A 65 3.65 16.40 -4.81
N ASN A 66 3.16 16.22 -6.03
CA ASN A 66 3.06 17.28 -7.04
C ASN A 66 1.69 17.98 -7.12
N LYS A 67 0.79 17.80 -6.13
CA LYS A 67 -0.56 18.42 -6.13
C LYS A 67 -0.54 19.94 -6.34
N LEU A 68 0.50 20.63 -5.89
CA LEU A 68 0.62 22.09 -6.04
C LEU A 68 0.78 22.57 -7.49
N ARG A 69 1.06 21.69 -8.47
CA ARG A 69 1.36 22.09 -9.86
C ARG A 69 0.23 21.86 -10.88
N LEU A 70 -0.89 21.21 -10.51
CA LEU A 70 -1.96 20.83 -11.45
C LEU A 70 -3.16 21.82 -11.50
N LYS A 71 -2.92 23.13 -11.34
CA LYS A 71 -3.93 24.15 -11.65
C LYS A 71 -4.08 24.31 -13.17
N GLY A 72 -4.81 23.40 -13.83
CA GLY A 72 -5.29 23.63 -15.20
C GLY A 72 -5.49 22.37 -16.05
N LYS A 73 -6.74 22.07 -16.38
CA LYS A 73 -7.23 21.22 -17.50
C LYS A 73 -6.87 19.73 -17.55
N VAL A 74 -6.11 19.17 -16.60
CA VAL A 74 -5.67 17.74 -16.63
C VAL A 74 -6.44 16.85 -15.64
N ASP A 75 -7.55 17.30 -15.06
CA ASP A 75 -8.17 16.64 -13.91
C ASP A 75 -8.81 15.28 -14.23
N GLU A 76 -9.64 15.19 -15.29
CA GLU A 76 -10.36 13.94 -15.61
C GLU A 76 -9.43 12.79 -16.01
N LYS A 77 -8.46 13.05 -16.90
CA LYS A 77 -7.45 12.05 -17.29
C LYS A 77 -6.53 11.66 -16.14
N TYR A 78 -6.45 12.49 -15.11
CA TYR A 78 -5.63 12.22 -13.93
C TYR A 78 -6.37 11.32 -12.94
N GLU A 79 -7.65 11.60 -12.70
CA GLU A 79 -8.52 10.75 -11.90
C GLU A 79 -8.66 9.35 -12.49
N GLU A 80 -8.85 9.23 -13.81
CA GLU A 80 -8.91 7.94 -14.50
C GLU A 80 -7.62 7.12 -14.32
N LYS A 81 -6.46 7.77 -14.38
CA LYS A 81 -5.17 7.12 -14.11
C LYS A 81 -5.02 6.66 -12.67
N LEU A 82 -5.56 7.43 -11.72
CA LEU A 82 -5.54 7.04 -10.31
C LEU A 82 -6.50 5.88 -10.06
N LEU A 83 -7.66 5.86 -10.70
CA LEU A 83 -8.60 4.74 -10.64
C LEU A 83 -7.98 3.46 -11.21
N ALA A 84 -7.32 3.55 -12.36
CA ALA A 84 -6.59 2.41 -12.94
C ALA A 84 -5.52 1.87 -11.97
N LYS A 85 -4.78 2.75 -11.28
CA LYS A 85 -3.81 2.34 -10.25
C LYS A 85 -4.49 1.71 -9.05
N ALA A 86 -5.59 2.27 -8.56
CA ALA A 86 -6.35 1.75 -7.44
C ALA A 86 -6.87 0.33 -7.72
N ASN A 87 -7.35 0.07 -8.94
CA ASN A 87 -7.77 -1.26 -9.36
C ASN A 87 -6.61 -2.26 -9.32
N VAL A 88 -5.42 -1.89 -9.82
CA VAL A 88 -4.25 -2.77 -9.76
C VAL A 88 -3.80 -3.01 -8.32
N ILE A 89 -3.86 -1.98 -7.47
CA ILE A 89 -3.57 -2.08 -6.04
C ILE A 89 -4.52 -3.07 -5.37
N SER A 90 -5.83 -2.91 -5.54
CA SER A 90 -6.84 -3.78 -4.95
C SER A 90 -6.70 -5.23 -5.44
N ALA A 91 -6.52 -5.45 -6.75
CA ALA A 91 -6.33 -6.79 -7.30
C ALA A 91 -5.06 -7.47 -6.77
N SER A 92 -3.96 -6.72 -6.67
CA SER A 92 -2.69 -7.26 -6.16
C SER A 92 -2.73 -7.51 -4.66
N ALA A 93 -3.38 -6.63 -3.90
CA ALA A 93 -3.61 -6.80 -2.47
C ALA A 93 -4.46 -8.05 -2.20
N ASN A 94 -5.54 -8.26 -2.97
CA ASN A 94 -6.36 -9.48 -2.89
C ASN A 94 -5.54 -10.74 -3.13
N ARG A 95 -4.68 -10.75 -4.15
CA ARG A 95 -3.80 -11.89 -4.42
C ARG A 95 -2.83 -12.16 -3.28
N LEU A 96 -2.20 -11.12 -2.73
CA LEU A 96 -1.28 -11.25 -1.59
C LEU A 96 -2.00 -11.73 -0.33
N TRP A 97 -3.21 -11.21 -0.08
CA TRP A 97 -4.04 -11.61 1.06
C TRP A 97 -4.45 -13.08 0.99
N GLN A 98 -4.82 -13.58 -0.19
CA GLN A 98 -5.13 -14.99 -0.39
C GLN A 98 -3.93 -15.89 -0.07
N VAL A 99 -2.72 -15.48 -0.49
CA VAL A 99 -1.50 -16.23 -0.19
C VAL A 99 -1.19 -16.22 1.31
N GLN A 100 -1.39 -15.08 1.99
CA GLN A 100 -1.21 -14.97 3.44
C GLN A 100 -2.17 -15.90 4.20
N LEU A 101 -3.46 -15.89 3.85
CA LEU A 101 -4.46 -16.78 4.45
C LEU A 101 -4.14 -18.27 4.23
N GLN A 102 -3.68 -18.63 3.03
CA GLN A 102 -3.30 -20.02 2.73
C GLN A 102 -2.07 -20.47 3.52
N ALA A 103 -1.11 -19.57 3.76
CA ALA A 103 0.06 -19.86 4.58
C ALA A 103 -0.33 -20.08 6.05
N GLU A 104 -1.19 -19.22 6.60
CA GLU A 104 -1.72 -19.37 7.98
C GLU A 104 -2.42 -20.72 8.16
N MET A 105 -3.24 -21.14 7.18
CA MET A 105 -3.92 -22.45 7.21
C MET A 105 -3.00 -23.66 7.07
N ALA A 106 -1.80 -23.51 6.51
CA ALA A 106 -0.84 -24.59 6.31
C ALA A 106 0.13 -24.75 7.49
N GLU A 107 0.18 -23.75 8.38
CA GLU A 107 0.99 -23.75 9.61
C GLU A 107 0.22 -24.29 10.83
N GLU A 108 -1.09 -24.53 10.71
CA GLU A 108 -1.96 -25.28 11.65
C GLU A 108 -1.97 -26.80 11.36
#